data_AF-A0A1Y1BZI1-F1
#
_entry.id   AF-A0A1Y1BZI1-F1
#
_cell.length_a   1.000
_cell.length_b   1.000
_cell.length_c   1.000
_cell.angle_alpha   90.00
_cell.angle_beta   90.00
_cell.angle_gamma   90.00
#
_symmetry.space_group_name_H-M   'P 1'
#
loop_
_entity.id
_entity.type
_entity.pdbx_description
1 polymer ?
#
loop_
_entity_poly.entity_id
_entity_poly.type
_entity_poly.pdbx_seq_one_letter_code
_entity_poly.pdbx_strand_id
1 'polypeptide(L)'
;MPAAIGDANFRQRDYAAGCDNPGHAMHFPDTIGNPFLHLRLGQCRFEPGNLDRAADELMRACMGGGPELFEDEHGKDLRFLATRTERIKTA
;
A
#
# COMPACT_ATOMS: atom_id res chain seq x y z
N MET A 1 -2.77 -13.16 -11.99
CA MET A 1 -3.19 -11.80 -11.58
C MET A 1 -2.12 -11.22 -10.66
N PRO A 2 -1.51 -10.08 -11.00
CA PRO A 2 -0.43 -9.48 -10.20
C PRO A 2 -0.82 -9.17 -8.75
N ALA A 3 -2.07 -8.76 -8.53
CA ALA A 3 -2.64 -8.54 -7.20
C ALA A 3 -2.60 -9.79 -6.31
N ALA A 4 -2.94 -10.96 -6.85
CA ALA A 4 -2.94 -12.22 -6.10
C ALA A 4 -1.51 -12.68 -5.73
N ILE A 5 -0.51 -12.38 -6.56
CA ILE A 5 0.89 -12.71 -6.26
C ILE A 5 1.46 -11.75 -5.22
N GLY A 6 1.16 -10.45 -5.31
CA GLY A 6 1.54 -9.46 -4.29
C GLY A 6 0.96 -9.80 -2.92
N ASP A 7 -0.31 -10.24 -2.88
CA ASP A 7 -0.98 -10.69 -1.67
C ASP A 7 -0.36 -11.97 -1.06
N ALA A 8 0.03 -12.93 -1.89
CA ALA A 8 0.73 -14.13 -1.44
C ALA A 8 2.12 -13.80 -0.84
N ASN A 9 2.88 -12.90 -1.46
CA ASN A 9 4.20 -12.49 -0.97
C ASN A 9 4.12 -11.71 0.34
N PHE A 10 3.14 -10.79 0.46
CA PHE A 10 2.88 -10.07 1.70
C PHE A 10 2.56 -11.03 2.85
N ARG A 11 1.71 -12.03 2.61
CA ARG A 11 1.37 -13.07 3.61
C ARG A 11 2.58 -13.93 4.00
N GLN A 12 3.55 -14.10 3.11
CA GLN A 12 4.81 -14.80 3.40
C GLN A 12 5.88 -13.90 4.05
N ARG A 13 5.58 -12.61 4.29
CA ARG A 13 6.53 -11.59 4.78
C ARG A 13 7.76 -11.40 3.90
N ASP A 14 7.68 -11.82 2.64
CA ASP A 14 8.68 -11.50 1.63
C ASP A 14 8.37 -10.12 1.05
N TYR A 15 8.68 -9.09 1.83
CA TYR A 15 8.38 -7.71 1.50
C TYR A 15 9.19 -7.19 0.30
N ALA A 16 10.37 -7.77 0.04
CA ALA A 16 11.17 -7.45 -1.12
C ALA A 16 10.46 -7.93 -2.41
N ALA A 17 10.10 -9.21 -2.47
CA ALA A 17 9.32 -9.75 -3.58
C ALA A 17 7.90 -9.15 -3.66
N GLY A 18 7.33 -8.78 -2.52
CA GLY A 18 6.06 -8.07 -2.40
C GLY A 18 6.11 -6.60 -2.85
N CYS A 19 7.29 -5.98 -2.94
CA CYS A 19 7.48 -4.65 -3.54
C CYS A 19 7.80 -4.73 -5.04
N ASP A 20 8.67 -5.66 -5.42
CA ASP A 20 9.15 -5.77 -6.81
C ASP A 20 8.05 -6.25 -7.75
N ASN A 21 7.23 -7.21 -7.33
CA ASN A 21 6.23 -7.80 -8.20
C ASN A 21 5.03 -6.88 -8.50
N PRO A 22 4.44 -6.16 -7.53
CA PRO A 22 3.43 -5.14 -7.81
C PRO A 22 4.03 -3.81 -8.30
N GLY A 23 5.28 -3.47 -7.93
CA GLY A 23 6.00 -2.34 -8.52
C GLY A 23 6.18 -2.49 -10.04
N HIS A 24 6.52 -3.70 -10.51
CA HIS A 24 6.51 -4.02 -11.94
C HIS A 24 5.09 -4.11 -12.52
N ALA A 25 4.12 -4.63 -11.75
CA ALA A 25 2.73 -4.68 -12.19
C ALA A 25 2.20 -3.29 -12.56
N MET A 26 2.48 -2.26 -11.76
CA MET A 26 2.00 -0.89 -12.02
C MET A 26 2.46 -0.27 -13.36
N HIS A 27 3.43 -0.88 -14.05
CA HIS A 27 3.83 -0.48 -15.41
C HIS A 27 2.97 -1.10 -16.52
N PHE A 28 2.10 -2.07 -16.21
CA PHE A 28 1.14 -2.60 -17.17
C PHE A 28 -0.10 -1.70 -17.26
N PRO A 29 -0.61 -1.41 -18.48
CA PRO A 29 -1.73 -0.49 -18.69
C PRO A 29 -2.98 -0.81 -17.86
N ASP A 30 -3.28 -2.10 -17.67
CA ASP A 30 -4.50 -2.59 -17.01
C ASP A 30 -4.45 -2.54 -15.48
N THR A 31 -3.34 -2.08 -14.91
CA THR A 31 -3.08 -2.06 -13.46
C THR A 31 -2.71 -0.68 -12.94
N ILE A 32 -2.61 0.32 -13.83
CA ILE A 32 -2.38 1.71 -13.46
C ILE A 32 -3.53 2.20 -12.59
N GLY A 33 -3.21 2.69 -11.39
CA GLY A 33 -4.19 3.25 -10.46
C GLY A 33 -5.04 2.22 -9.71
N ASN A 34 -4.72 0.93 -9.78
CA ASN A 34 -5.47 -0.08 -9.01
C ASN A 34 -5.26 0.13 -7.49
N PRO A 35 -6.32 0.44 -6.73
CA PRO A 35 -6.20 0.77 -5.30
C PRO A 35 -5.63 -0.37 -4.46
N PHE A 36 -5.97 -1.63 -4.79
CA PHE A 36 -5.49 -2.81 -4.07
C PHE A 36 -4.00 -3.05 -4.29
N LEU A 37 -3.47 -2.75 -5.48
CA LEU A 37 -2.03 -2.82 -5.73
C LEU A 37 -1.28 -1.76 -4.92
N HIS A 38 -1.83 -0.55 -4.83
CA HIS A 38 -1.29 0.51 -3.97
C HIS A 38 -1.33 0.13 -2.49
N LEU A 39 -2.39 -0.55 -2.02
CA LEU A 39 -2.47 -1.06 -0.65
C LEU A 39 -1.31 -2.02 -0.36
N ARG A 40 -1.16 -3.08 -1.15
CA ARG A 40 -0.14 -4.11 -0.93
C ARG A 40 1.28 -3.55 -1.05
N LEU A 41 1.53 -2.64 -1.99
CA LEU A 41 2.82 -1.97 -2.13
C LEU A 41 3.13 -1.07 -0.93
N GLY A 42 2.14 -0.33 -0.43
CA GLY A 42 2.26 0.50 0.76
C GLY A 42 2.63 -0.32 2.00
N GLN A 43 1.96 -1.46 2.21
CA GLN A 43 2.24 -2.36 3.31
C GLN A 43 3.62 -3.01 3.22
N CYS A 44 4.01 -3.49 2.04
CA CYS A 44 5.34 -4.07 1.84
C CYS A 44 6.47 -3.04 2.04
N ARG A 45 6.19 -1.74 1.93
CA ARG A 45 7.12 -0.66 2.25
C ARG A 45 7.07 -0.26 3.73
N PHE A 46 5.91 -0.37 4.37
CA PHE A 46 5.70 -0.05 5.78
C PHE A 46 6.50 -0.99 6.70
N GLU A 47 6.39 -2.30 6.46
CA GLU A 47 7.01 -3.35 7.28
C GLU A 47 8.55 -3.24 7.41
N PRO A 48 9.33 -2.96 6.34
CA PRO A 48 10.77 -2.69 6.46
C PRO A 48 11.12 -1.26 6.91
N GLY A 49 10.12 -0.42 7.24
CA GLY A 49 10.34 0.94 7.75
C GLY A 49 10.53 2.02 6.68
N ASN A 50 10.19 1.76 5.42
CA ASN A 50 10.20 2.78 4.37
C ASN A 50 8.92 3.64 4.41
N LEU A 51 8.75 4.34 5.53
CA LEU A 51 7.49 4.95 5.93
C LEU A 51 7.02 6.07 5.00
N ASP A 52 7.92 6.84 4.39
CA ASP A 52 7.54 7.92 3.47
C ASP A 52 6.91 7.35 2.20
N ARG A 53 7.58 6.38 1.59
CA ARG A 53 7.05 5.69 0.40
C ARG A 53 5.84 4.82 0.72
N ALA A 54 5.73 4.32 1.95
CA ALA A 54 4.53 3.62 2.39
C ALA A 54 3.33 4.57 2.45
N ALA A 55 3.50 5.75 3.04
CA ALA A 55 2.44 6.75 3.15
C ALA A 55 1.91 7.18 1.77
N ASP A 56 2.79 7.41 0.79
CA ASP A 56 2.40 7.79 -0.57
C ASP A 56 1.51 6.73 -1.25
N GLU A 57 1.86 5.45 -1.13
CA GLU A 57 1.08 4.36 -1.73
C GLU A 57 -0.23 4.12 -0.98
N LEU A 58 -0.20 4.11 0.35
CA LEU A 58 -1.41 3.93 1.15
C LEU A 58 -2.40 5.09 0.94
N MET A 59 -1.91 6.31 0.72
CA MET A 59 -2.76 7.45 0.36
C MET A 59 -3.41 7.26 -1.02
N ARG A 60 -2.67 6.77 -2.03
CA ARG A 60 -3.23 6.41 -3.34
C ARG A 60 -4.28 5.31 -3.25
N ALA A 61 -4.03 4.30 -2.42
CA ALA A 61 -5.00 3.23 -2.14
C ALA A 61 -6.28 3.79 -1.52
N CYS A 62 -6.15 4.67 -0.51
CA CYS A 62 -7.30 5.31 0.13
C CYS A 62 -8.09 6.22 -0.82
N MET A 63 -7.41 6.98 -1.69
CA MET A 63 -8.08 7.85 -2.66
C MET A 63 -8.85 7.07 -3.73
N GLY A 64 -8.34 5.91 -4.15
CA GLY A 64 -8.95 5.12 -5.22
C GLY A 64 -9.94 4.05 -4.75
N GLY A 65 -9.79 3.54 -3.53
CA GLY A 65 -10.56 2.41 -3.02
C GLY A 65 -11.33 2.66 -1.73
N GLY A 66 -11.24 3.87 -1.16
CA GLY A 66 -11.93 4.21 0.08
C GLY A 66 -11.35 3.53 1.33
N PRO A 67 -11.90 3.83 2.53
CA PRO A 67 -11.49 3.22 3.78
C PRO A 67 -11.88 1.73 3.88
N GLU A 68 -12.89 1.27 3.14
CA GLU A 68 -13.36 -0.13 3.17
C GLU A 68 -12.26 -1.10 2.70
N LEU A 69 -11.38 -0.64 1.81
CA LEU A 69 -10.24 -1.38 1.31
C LEU A 69 -9.26 -1.81 2.43
N PHE A 70 -9.31 -1.16 3.58
CA PHE A 70 -8.40 -1.38 4.72
C PHE A 70 -9.04 -2.19 5.85
N GLU A 71 -10.29 -2.62 5.72
CA GLU A 71 -11.03 -3.32 6.78
C GLU A 71 -10.37 -4.64 7.19
N ASP A 72 -9.84 -5.38 6.21
CA ASP A 72 -9.17 -6.67 6.42
C ASP A 72 -7.88 -6.54 7.26
N GLU A 73 -7.31 -5.35 7.38
CA GLU A 73 -6.01 -5.08 8.01
C GLU A 73 -6.15 -4.45 9.39
N HIS A 74 -7.34 -4.56 9.98
CA HIS A 74 -7.71 -3.98 11.28
C HIS A 74 -7.44 -2.47 11.38
N GLY A 75 -7.40 -1.77 10.24
CA GLY A 75 -7.15 -0.33 10.18
C GLY A 75 -5.74 0.12 10.60
N LYS A 76 -4.75 -0.78 10.68
CA LYS A 76 -3.36 -0.40 11.04
C LYS A 76 -2.78 0.65 10.10
N ASP A 77 -3.07 0.51 8.80
CA ASP A 77 -2.56 1.37 7.75
C ASP A 77 -3.26 2.74 7.75
N LEU A 78 -4.57 2.78 8.02
CA LEU A 78 -5.31 4.03 8.20
C LEU A 78 -4.84 4.80 9.44
N ARG A 79 -4.56 4.09 10.56
CA ARG A 79 -3.99 4.71 11.75
C ARG A 79 -2.61 5.27 11.47
N PHE A 80 -1.76 4.56 10.73
CA PHE A 80 -0.47 5.07 10.29
C PHE A 80 -0.62 6.33 9.42
N LEU A 81 -1.51 6.32 8.43
CA LEU A 81 -1.80 7.48 7.58
C LEU A 81 -2.26 8.69 8.40
N ALA A 82 -3.09 8.49 9.43
CA ALA A 82 -3.52 9.57 10.32
C ALA A 82 -2.33 10.27 11.01
N THR A 83 -1.32 9.52 11.47
CA THR A 83 -0.10 10.12 12.07
C THR A 83 0.71 10.97 11.08
N ARG A 84 0.56 10.70 9.77
CA ARG A 84 1.26 11.43 8.70
C ARG A 84 0.50 12.68 8.25
N THR A 85 -0.84 12.63 8.21
CA THR A 85 -1.67 13.78 7.84
C THR A 85 -1.77 14.82 8.96
N GLU A 86 -1.70 14.41 10.23
CA GLU A 86 -1.64 15.33 11.36
C GLU A 86 -0.36 16.19 11.35
N ARG A 87 0.75 15.68 10.80
CA ARG A 87 1.99 16.45 10.60
C ARG A 87 1.88 17.54 9.53
N ILE A 88 0.86 17.51 8.67
CA ILE A 88 0.64 18.51 7.61
C ILE A 88 -0.16 19.71 8.14
N LYS A 89 -0.80 19.60 9.32
CA LYS A 89 -1.60 20.69 9.93
C LYS A 89 -0.79 21.75 10.71
N THR A 90 0.52 21.85 10.48
CA THR A 90 1.36 22.88 11.12
C THR A 90 2.22 23.59 10.08
N ALA A 91 1.61 24.54 9.37
CA ALA A 91 2.27 25.66 8.71
C ALA A 91 1.27 26.80 8.55
#